data_AF-A0A9D7RCY4-F1
#
_entry.id   AF-A0A9D7RCY4-F1
#
_cell.length_a   1.000
_cell.length_b   1.000
_cell.length_c   1.000
_cell.angle_alpha   90.00
_cell.angle_beta   90.00
_cell.angle_gamma   90.00
#
_symmetry.space_group_name_H-M   'P 1'
#
loop_
_entity.id
_entity.type
_entity.pdbx_description
1 polymer ?
#
loop_
_entity_poly.entity_id
_entity_poly.type
_entity_poly.pdbx_seq_one_letter_code
_entity_poly.pdbx_strand_id
1 'polypeptide(L)' 'MDTAEDRLDRARESRLRRKARRQGFRVEKCRARSSENPAWATFRIVDVSNNTLAASAGWCDFGLTLDEVESFLADD' A
#
# COMPACT_ATOMS: atom_id res chain seq x y z
N MET A 1 -14.30 13.09 -12.68
CA MET A 1 -14.62 13.81 -11.42
C MET A 1 -13.81 13.13 -10.33
N ASP A 2 -13.13 13.91 -9.50
CA ASP A 2 -12.37 13.40 -8.35
C ASP A 2 -13.34 13.30 -7.16
N THR A 3 -13.63 12.09 -6.71
CA THR A 3 -14.74 11.83 -5.78
C THR A 3 -14.31 12.10 -4.33
N ALA A 4 -15.27 12.34 -3.42
CA ALA A 4 -14.97 12.45 -2.00
C ALA A 4 -14.23 11.20 -1.46
N GLU A 5 -14.58 10.02 -1.99
CA GLU A 5 -13.94 8.73 -1.73
C GLU A 5 -12.45 8.73 -2.14
N ASP A 6 -12.12 9.17 -3.36
CA ASP A 6 -10.74 9.30 -3.84
C ASP A 6 -9.89 10.22 -2.96
N ARG A 7 -10.51 11.25 -2.36
CA ARG A 7 -9.83 12.14 -1.41
C ARG A 7 -9.57 11.45 -0.07
N LEU A 8 -10.54 10.70 0.44
CA LEU A 8 -10.41 9.94 1.68
C LEU A 8 -9.32 8.87 1.55
N ASP A 9 -9.29 8.15 0.44
CA ASP A 9 -8.29 7.13 0.16
C ASP A 9 -6.88 7.70 0.08
N ARG A 10 -6.69 8.86 -0.57
CA ARG A 10 -5.38 9.55 -0.58
C ARG A 10 -4.93 10.01 0.81
N ALA A 11 -5.86 10.49 1.63
CA ALA A 11 -5.57 10.87 3.01
C ALA A 11 -5.19 9.65 3.86
N ARG A 12 -5.92 8.54 3.69
CA ARG A 12 -5.67 7.26 4.35
C ARG A 12 -4.32 6.68 3.93
N GLU A 13 -4.04 6.63 2.63
CA GLU A 13 -2.74 6.23 2.07
C GLU A 13 -1.58 7.05 2.69
N SER A 14 -1.74 8.37 2.76
CA SER A 14 -0.72 9.27 3.34
C SER A 14 -0.51 9.04 4.84
N ARG A 15 -1.56 8.65 5.57
CA ARG A 15 -1.47 8.27 6.99
C ARG A 15 -0.73 6.93 7.15
N LEU A 16 -1.08 5.92 6.37
CA LEU A 16 -0.45 4.60 6.42
C LEU A 16 1.03 4.65 6.03
N ARG A 17 1.38 5.40 4.98
CA ARG A 17 2.78 5.65 4.60
C ARG A 17 3.60 6.25 5.74
N ARG A 18 3.03 7.17 6.51
CA ARG A 18 3.70 7.76 7.69
C ARG A 18 3.78 6.79 8.86
N LYS A 19 2.76 5.95 9.08
CA LYS A 19 2.80 4.89 10.11
C LYS A 19 3.89 3.87 9.79
N ALA A 20 3.88 3.32 8.58
CA ALA A 20 4.89 2.38 8.10
C ALA A 20 6.32 2.91 8.26
N ARG A 21 6.57 4.17 7.87
CA ARG A 21 7.90 4.79 8.02
C ARG A 21 8.39 4.83 9.47
N ARG A 22 7.50 4.98 10.45
CA ARG A 22 7.86 4.98 11.88
C ARG A 22 8.23 3.59 12.39
N GLN A 23 7.70 2.55 11.75
CA GLN A 23 7.96 1.14 12.06
C GLN A 23 9.09 0.54 11.19
N GLY A 24 9.79 1.35 10.38
CA GLY A 24 10.86 0.85 9.50
C GLY A 24 10.37 0.22 8.19
N PHE A 25 9.08 0.39 7.86
CA PHE A 25 8.48 -0.12 6.63
C PHE A 25 8.25 0.98 5.59
N ARG A 26 8.06 0.55 4.34
CA ARG A 26 7.70 1.40 3.21
C ARG A 26 6.52 0.81 2.44
N VAL A 27 5.41 1.54 2.42
CA VAL A 27 4.26 1.21 1.56
C VAL A 27 4.55 1.71 0.15
N GLU A 28 4.46 0.83 -0.85
CA GLU A 28 4.63 1.17 -2.26
C GLU A 28 3.33 0.87 -3.02
N LYS A 29 2.95 1.78 -3.92
CA LYS A 29 1.76 1.64 -4.76
C LYS A 29 2.18 1.16 -6.13
N CYS A 30 1.44 0.23 -6.71
CA CYS A 30 1.70 -0.24 -8.06
C CYS A 30 1.59 0.93 -9.05
N ARG A 31 2.52 0.99 -10.02
CA ARG A 31 2.55 2.05 -11.06
C ARG A 31 1.69 1.73 -12.28
N ALA A 32 0.87 0.69 -12.22
CA ALA A 32 -0.02 0.31 -13.30
C ALA A 32 -0.92 1.50 -13.71
N ARG A 33 -0.93 1.79 -15.01
CA ARG A 33 -1.62 2.97 -15.58
C ARG A 33 -3.05 2.69 -16.04
N SER A 34 -3.38 1.43 -16.28
CA SER A 34 -4.72 1.00 -16.69
C SER A 34 -5.41 0.26 -15.54
N SER A 35 -6.68 0.57 -15.32
CA SER A 35 -7.56 -0.12 -14.36
C SER A 35 -7.84 -1.57 -14.75
N GLU A 36 -7.58 -1.96 -16.00
CA GLU A 36 -7.69 -3.36 -16.46
C GLU A 36 -6.54 -4.24 -15.93
N ASN A 37 -5.46 -3.61 -15.42
CA ASN A 37 -4.39 -4.37 -14.80
C ASN A 37 -4.83 -4.88 -13.42
N PRO A 38 -4.71 -6.18 -13.10
CA PRO A 38 -5.10 -6.73 -11.81
C PRO A 38 -4.37 -6.10 -10.61
N ALA A 39 -3.20 -5.52 -10.83
CA ALA A 39 -2.43 -4.82 -9.80
C ALA A 39 -2.72 -3.31 -9.75
N TRP A 40 -3.65 -2.80 -10.55
CA TRP A 40 -4.03 -1.39 -10.50
C TRP A 40 -4.56 -0.99 -9.12
N ALA A 41 -4.13 0.18 -8.64
CA ALA A 41 -4.45 0.70 -7.31
C ALA A 41 -4.09 -0.21 -6.11
N THR A 42 -3.28 -1.25 -6.32
CA THR A 42 -2.81 -2.14 -5.24
C THR A 42 -1.50 -1.66 -4.64
N PHE A 43 -1.18 -2.21 -3.47
CA PHE A 43 -0.04 -1.86 -2.65
C PHE A 43 0.83 -3.07 -2.30
N ARG A 44 2.02 -2.78 -1.78
CA ARG A 44 2.93 -3.72 -1.14
C ARG A 44 3.65 -3.05 0.02
N ILE A 45 4.20 -3.85 0.93
CA ILE A 45 4.98 -3.36 2.07
C ILE A 45 6.39 -3.93 1.98
N VAL A 46 7.37 -3.03 2.05
CA VAL A 46 8.80 -3.35 2.01
C VAL A 46 9.42 -3.04 3.36
N ASP A 47 10.16 -3.99 3.92
CA ASP A 47 11.04 -3.74 5.07
C ASP A 47 12.27 -2.99 4.61
N VAL A 48 12.47 -1.79 5.15
CA VAL A 48 13.55 -0.90 4.73
C VAL A 48 14.91 -1.34 5.30
N SER A 49 14.92 -2.11 6.38
CA SER A 49 16.16 -2.55 7.05
C SER A 49 16.97 -3.53 6.20
N ASN A 50 16.29 -4.44 5.51
CA ASN A 50 16.88 -5.51 4.69
C ASN A 50 16.47 -5.41 3.21
N ASN A 51 15.64 -4.42 2.86
CA ASN A 51 15.08 -4.23 1.51
C ASN A 51 14.35 -5.47 0.98
N THR A 52 13.59 -6.14 1.86
CA THR A 52 12.80 -7.34 1.52
C THR A 52 11.30 -7.04 1.51
N LEU A 53 10.53 -7.94 0.90
CA LEU A 53 9.07 -7.85 0.87
C LEU A 53 8.51 -8.32 2.21
N ALA A 54 7.96 -7.38 2.98
CA ALA A 54 7.32 -7.69 4.27
C ALA A 54 5.90 -8.21 4.08
N ALA A 55 5.16 -7.67 3.10
CA ALA A 55 3.83 -8.16 2.76
C ALA A 55 3.46 -7.87 1.29
N SER A 56 2.84 -8.86 0.64
CA SER A 56 2.16 -8.73 -0.66
C SER A 56 1.11 -9.82 -0.82
N ALA A 57 0.09 -9.59 -1.65
CA ALA A 57 -1.02 -10.53 -1.84
C ALA A 57 -1.24 -10.96 -3.31
N GLY A 58 -0.39 -10.52 -4.24
CA GLY A 58 -0.61 -10.75 -5.67
C GLY A 58 0.60 -11.29 -6.41
N TRP A 59 0.37 -11.65 -7.68
CA TRP A 59 1.31 -12.40 -8.51
C TRP A 59 2.52 -11.59 -8.99
N CYS A 60 2.57 -10.30 -8.71
CA CYS A 60 3.62 -9.38 -9.15
C CYS A 60 4.24 -8.60 -7.99
N ASP A 61 4.22 -9.17 -6.78
CA ASP A 61 4.65 -8.53 -5.53
C ASP A 61 3.81 -7.30 -5.14
N PHE A 62 2.71 -7.05 -5.85
CA PHE A 62 1.67 -6.06 -5.56
C PHE A 62 0.32 -6.76 -5.53
N GLY A 63 -0.56 -6.32 -4.62
CA GLY A 63 -1.89 -6.90 -4.48
C GLY A 63 -2.64 -6.49 -3.23
N LEU A 64 -1.98 -5.82 -2.27
CA LEU A 64 -2.64 -5.40 -1.04
C LEU A 64 -3.60 -4.24 -1.29
N THR A 65 -4.70 -4.26 -0.59
CA THR A 65 -5.63 -3.15 -0.41
C THR A 65 -5.16 -2.21 0.71
N LEU A 66 -5.76 -1.01 0.82
CA LEU A 66 -5.47 -0.11 1.93
C LEU A 66 -5.88 -0.71 3.29
N ASP A 67 -6.96 -1.51 3.32
CA ASP A 67 -7.43 -2.19 4.54
C ASP A 67 -6.39 -3.22 5.03
N GLU A 68 -5.84 -4.03 4.12
CA GLU A 68 -4.82 -5.03 4.46
C GLU A 68 -3.51 -4.36 4.89
N VAL A 69 -3.13 -3.25 4.26
CA VAL A 69 -1.97 -2.45 4.71
C VAL A 69 -2.22 -1.89 6.11
N GLU A 70 -3.43 -1.41 6.40
CA GLU A 70 -3.76 -0.92 7.74
C GLU A 70 -3.72 -2.03 8.78
N SER A 71 -4.27 -3.20 8.47
CA SER A 71 -4.21 -4.38 9.35
C SER A 71 -2.78 -4.78 9.65
N PHE A 72 -1.93 -4.92 8.62
CA PHE A 72 -0.52 -5.28 8.80
C PHE A 72 0.21 -4.29 9.71
N LEU A 73 -0.05 -3.00 9.56
CA LEU A 73 0.60 -1.98 10.38
C LEU A 73 -0.03 -1.85 11.77
N ALA A 74 -1.19 -2.44 12.03
CA ALA A 74 -1.90 -2.40 13.32
C ALA A 74 -1.42 -3.47 14.30
N ASP A 75 -0.86 -4.56 13.81
CA ASP A 75 -0.40 -5.71 14.60
C ASP A 75 1.00 -5.50 15.26
N ASP A 76 1.45 -4.25 15.43
CA ASP A 76 2.76 -3.85 15.97
C ASP A 76 2.62 -2.74 17.05
#